data_AF-A0A8T5LRW2-F1
#
_entry.id   AF-A0A8T5LRW2-F1
#
_cell.length_a   1.000
_cell.length_b   1.000
_cell.length_c   1.000
_cell.angle_alpha   90.00
_cell.angle_beta   90.00
_cell.angle_gamma   90.00
#
_symmetry.space_group_name_H-M   'P 1'
#
loop_
_entity.id
_entity.type
_entity.pdbx_description
1 polymer ?
#
loop_
_entity_poly.entity_id
_entity_poly.type
_entity_poly.pdbx_seq_one_letter_code
_entity_poly.pdbx_strand_id
1 'polypeptide(L)'
;MKKSQITVFLILFIVMLILVGFLFYVRSKVTSAGVDKRVEKAYDDFMQRTSLTEYVQSCLELAAKQSILLAGKQGGWLYRDQVDSGLIFTGYGPSFLPLNISGTEYRAYYVSTKQYDGLSDFYVSTPGYPYSKNQSLVPSIPAGTPALKVSKTDGRAVFFSGTNKMPSLCDQSAKSPNVATSEIVRRSCDPATYGTDNLQVRLNQYLVKSVNSCIDFSSFKAELGYNITQGEIRSNVTFGEDDITFQLSYPLIISFKGKPPITKVSKFNYDLDVRFKKIFEVFWHTVAEDKVNIFYNITNISELKTCCTFNISSMERDICNVSCSDGNISATRINQPCAGMPSCPASAGYSYVINITDFKSIVDGEPISFYFGLQNRRPALDLIDLKVTRDYDYYHYLDDAYGVNPYALYNPILEPDAGLIAQYNLIVSRGSKIHIIPRGIDPDEDSLTYTYSGWKTGRPFYDACPQVEFDTDWPSASGNIWEQSLAYTQGILQTDGLTRITSKDANLTTVLEDVGQHCLVVNITDPEGLSDYQRILIDVK
;
A
#
# COMPACT_ATOMS: atom_id res chain seq x y z
N MET A 1 -2.81 33.57 92.12
CA MET A 1 -3.35 33.97 90.80
C MET A 1 -4.81 33.57 90.72
N LYS A 2 -5.72 34.49 90.36
CA LYS A 2 -7.14 34.16 90.14
C LYS A 2 -7.26 33.41 88.81
N LYS A 3 -7.97 32.27 88.78
CA LYS A 3 -8.10 31.39 87.60
C LYS A 3 -8.52 32.11 86.31
N SER A 4 -9.23 33.23 86.42
CA SER A 4 -9.66 34.09 85.29
C SER A 4 -8.52 34.81 84.56
N GLN A 5 -7.38 35.09 85.20
CA GLN A 5 -6.26 35.77 84.53
C GLN A 5 -5.50 34.84 83.58
N ILE A 6 -5.45 33.54 83.87
CA ILE A 6 -4.72 32.55 83.06
C ILE A 6 -5.40 32.40 81.67
N THR A 7 -6.73 32.41 81.61
CA THR A 7 -7.48 32.26 80.36
C THR A 7 -7.23 33.42 79.40
N VAL A 8 -7.06 34.65 79.91
CA VAL A 8 -6.78 35.83 79.09
C VAL A 8 -5.38 35.75 78.48
N PHE A 9 -4.37 35.34 79.26
CA PHE A 9 -3.01 35.14 78.74
C PHE A 9 -2.94 34.01 77.70
N LEU A 10 -3.73 32.94 77.88
CA LEU A 10 -3.80 31.85 76.91
C LEU A 10 -4.38 32.31 75.56
N ILE A 11 -5.50 33.03 75.58
CA ILE A 11 -6.12 33.55 74.34
C ILE A 11 -5.18 34.53 73.64
N LEU A 12 -4.53 35.43 74.40
CA LEU A 12 -3.63 36.43 73.84
C LEU A 12 -2.37 35.78 73.22
N PHE A 13 -1.84 34.72 73.84
CA PHE A 13 -0.75 33.92 73.28
C PHE A 13 -1.14 33.21 71.98
N ILE A 14 -2.35 32.63 71.91
CA ILE A 14 -2.86 31.98 70.69
C ILE A 14 -3.02 33.00 69.55
N VAL A 15 -3.59 34.18 69.83
CA VAL A 15 -3.73 35.25 68.83
C VAL A 15 -2.35 35.72 68.32
N MET A 16 -1.37 35.84 69.22
CA MET A 16 0.00 36.18 68.85
C MET A 16 0.65 35.10 67.97
N LEU A 17 0.45 33.81 68.28
CA LEU A 17 0.92 32.71 67.44
C LEU A 17 0.28 32.72 66.05
N ILE A 18 -1.01 33.01 65.94
CA ILE A 18 -1.72 33.12 64.66
C ILE A 18 -1.16 34.28 63.83
N LEU A 19 -0.92 35.45 64.44
CA LEU A 19 -0.34 36.61 63.74
C LEU A 19 1.08 36.33 63.24
N VAL A 20 1.93 35.71 64.06
CA VAL A 20 3.29 35.33 63.66
C VAL A 20 3.23 34.27 62.55
N GLY A 21 2.38 33.26 62.69
CA GLY A 21 2.17 32.22 61.68
C GLY A 21 1.69 32.80 60.35
N PHE A 22 0.75 33.74 60.39
CA PHE A 22 0.27 34.45 59.20
C PHE A 22 1.37 35.30 58.55
N LEU A 23 2.17 36.03 59.32
CA LEU A 23 3.31 36.79 58.79
C LEU A 23 4.35 35.90 58.13
N PHE A 24 4.67 34.73 58.72
CA PHE A 24 5.55 33.75 58.10
C PHE A 24 4.95 33.17 56.82
N TYR A 25 3.65 32.88 56.81
CA TYR A 25 2.94 32.41 55.62
C TYR A 25 2.98 33.45 54.49
N VAL A 26 2.64 34.70 54.77
CA VAL A 26 2.67 35.79 53.79
C VAL A 26 4.08 36.03 53.30
N ARG A 27 5.07 36.11 54.20
CA ARG A 27 6.47 36.29 53.80
C ARG A 27 6.93 35.16 52.91
N SER A 28 6.67 33.90 53.29
CA SER A 28 7.00 32.71 52.50
C SER A 28 6.39 32.78 51.10
N LYS A 29 5.09 33.09 50.99
CA LYS A 29 4.36 33.27 49.73
C LYS A 29 4.88 34.43 48.87
N VAL A 30 5.24 35.56 49.48
CA VAL A 30 5.75 36.74 48.76
C VAL A 30 7.18 36.51 48.28
N THR A 31 8.04 35.86 49.08
CA THR A 31 9.40 35.50 48.64
C THR A 31 9.40 34.45 47.54
N SER A 32 8.52 33.44 47.58
CA SER A 32 8.43 32.46 46.50
C SER A 32 7.94 33.10 45.20
N ALA A 33 6.86 33.90 45.26
CA ALA A 33 6.35 34.61 44.08
C ALA A 33 7.36 35.61 43.49
N GLY A 34 8.19 36.25 44.32
CA GLY A 34 9.25 37.15 43.88
C GLY A 34 10.44 36.43 43.21
N VAL A 35 10.76 35.22 43.66
CA VAL A 35 11.79 34.37 43.04
C VAL A 35 11.32 33.88 41.67
N ASP A 36 10.08 33.40 41.57
CA ASP A 36 9.51 32.91 40.30
C ASP A 36 9.49 34.01 39.23
N LYS A 37 9.07 35.23 39.57
CA LYS A 37 9.09 36.38 38.64
C LYS A 37 10.49 36.76 38.17
N ARG A 38 11.51 36.69 39.04
CA ARG A 38 12.90 37.00 38.65
C ARG A 38 13.49 35.91 37.76
N VAL A 39 13.12 34.65 38.01
CA VAL A 39 13.50 33.50 37.19
C VAL A 39 12.86 33.60 35.81
N GLU A 40 11.57 33.89 35.75
CA GLU A 40 10.82 34.04 34.49
C GLU A 40 11.37 35.20 33.66
N LYS A 41 11.64 36.36 34.27
CA LYS A 41 12.28 37.48 33.57
C LYS A 41 13.69 37.14 33.06
N ALA A 42 14.52 36.48 33.86
CA ALA A 42 15.87 36.09 33.42
C ALA A 42 15.83 35.07 32.28
N TYR A 43 14.85 34.19 32.28
CA TYR A 43 14.61 33.25 31.19
C TYR A 43 14.13 33.98 29.93
N ASP A 44 13.13 34.87 30.05
CA ASP A 44 12.58 35.58 28.90
C ASP A 44 13.64 36.51 28.28
N ASP A 45 14.43 37.20 29.11
CA ASP A 45 15.59 37.98 28.67
C ASP A 45 16.61 37.08 27.94
N PHE A 46 16.85 35.86 28.43
CA PHE A 46 17.75 34.90 27.78
C PHE A 46 17.19 34.45 26.43
N MET A 47 15.93 34.04 26.35
CA MET A 47 15.31 33.58 25.11
C MET A 47 15.22 34.67 24.05
N GLN A 48 14.93 35.92 24.46
CA GLN A 48 14.88 37.07 23.55
C GLN A 48 16.27 37.46 23.02
N ARG A 49 17.33 37.27 23.82
CA ARG A 49 18.69 37.67 23.43
C ARG A 49 19.43 36.62 22.60
N THR A 50 19.14 35.34 22.83
CA THR A 50 19.98 34.26 22.30
C THR A 50 19.54 33.72 20.96
N SER A 51 18.47 34.24 20.35
CA SER A 51 17.85 33.66 19.14
C SER A 51 17.56 32.16 19.27
N LEU A 52 17.56 31.60 20.49
CA LEU A 52 17.48 30.16 20.70
C LEU A 52 16.14 29.62 20.22
N THR A 53 15.06 30.38 20.44
CA THR A 53 13.73 30.05 19.91
C THR A 53 13.76 29.93 18.39
N GLU A 54 14.38 30.88 17.69
CA GLU A 54 14.47 30.91 16.24
C GLU A 54 15.35 29.77 15.72
N TYR A 55 16.42 29.43 16.43
CA TYR A 55 17.30 28.32 16.10
C TYR A 55 16.58 26.97 16.22
N VAL A 56 15.89 26.72 17.33
CA VAL A 56 15.09 25.49 17.53
C VAL A 56 13.94 25.41 16.53
N GLN A 57 13.27 26.54 16.26
CA GLN A 57 12.22 26.63 15.26
C GLN A 57 12.76 26.28 13.87
N SER A 58 13.89 26.86 13.46
CA SER A 58 14.53 26.56 12.16
C SER A 58 14.90 25.08 12.03
N CYS A 59 15.38 24.45 13.10
CA CYS A 59 15.64 23.03 13.14
C CYS A 59 14.35 22.19 12.99
N LEU A 60 13.25 22.60 13.61
CA LEU A 60 11.94 21.95 13.46
C LEU A 60 11.43 22.06 12.01
N GLU A 61 11.52 23.24 11.41
CA GLU A 61 11.09 23.48 10.02
C GLU A 61 11.87 22.61 9.03
N LEU A 62 13.20 22.58 9.16
CA LEU A 62 14.07 21.76 8.32
C LEU A 62 13.75 20.27 8.48
N ALA A 63 13.64 19.79 9.73
CA ALA A 63 13.34 18.40 10.03
C ALA A 63 11.96 17.99 9.49
N ALA A 64 10.95 18.86 9.62
CA ALA A 64 9.60 18.62 9.13
C ALA A 64 9.57 18.47 7.61
N LYS A 65 10.13 19.44 6.87
CA LYS A 65 10.22 19.39 5.39
C LYS A 65 10.95 18.14 4.91
N GLN A 66 12.12 17.86 5.46
CA GLN A 66 12.92 16.68 5.10
C GLN A 66 12.17 15.38 5.37
N SER A 67 11.49 15.28 6.52
CA SER A 67 10.75 14.06 6.88
C SER A 67 9.61 13.75 5.89
N ILE A 68 8.90 14.77 5.42
CA ILE A 68 7.79 14.62 4.47
C ILE A 68 8.29 14.32 3.07
N LEU A 69 9.35 15.00 2.62
CA LEU A 69 9.99 14.69 1.34
C LEU A 69 10.54 13.26 1.33
N LEU A 70 11.16 12.82 2.43
CA LEU A 70 11.71 11.48 2.56
C LEU A 70 10.60 10.42 2.60
N ALA A 71 9.53 10.65 3.38
CA ALA A 71 8.37 9.78 3.41
C ALA A 71 7.73 9.65 2.02
N GLY A 72 7.56 10.75 1.28
CA GLY A 72 7.05 10.71 -0.09
C GLY A 72 7.95 9.89 -1.01
N LYS A 73 9.25 10.19 -1.04
CA LYS A 73 10.23 9.51 -1.91
C LYS A 73 10.48 8.04 -1.59
N GLN A 74 10.06 7.58 -0.40
CA GLN A 74 10.26 6.21 0.06
C GLN A 74 8.95 5.52 0.45
N GLY A 75 7.81 5.92 -0.12
CA GLY A 75 6.55 5.20 0.07
C GLY A 75 6.10 5.10 1.53
N GLY A 76 6.30 6.14 2.33
CA GLY A 76 5.92 6.20 3.75
C GLY A 76 6.94 5.59 4.72
N TRP A 77 8.14 5.24 4.27
CA TRP A 77 9.23 4.80 5.14
C TRP A 77 10.26 5.92 5.34
N LEU A 78 10.84 6.04 6.54
CA LEU A 78 11.79 7.10 6.87
C LEU A 78 13.22 6.58 7.04
N TYR A 79 13.39 5.36 7.55
CA TYR A 79 14.71 4.79 7.78
C TYR A 79 14.92 3.48 7.02
N ARG A 80 16.19 3.14 6.86
CA ARG A 80 16.65 1.91 6.20
C ARG A 80 16.38 0.66 7.03
N ASP A 81 16.58 0.75 8.33
CA ASP A 81 16.49 -0.33 9.32
C ASP A 81 15.05 -0.58 9.82
N GLN A 82 14.10 0.29 9.46
CA GLN A 82 12.69 0.12 9.84
C GLN A 82 12.05 -1.17 9.30
N VAL A 83 12.58 -1.74 8.21
CA VAL A 83 12.07 -2.98 7.61
C VAL A 83 12.68 -4.23 8.22
N ASP A 84 13.80 -4.10 8.94
CA ASP A 84 14.60 -5.23 9.45
C ASP A 84 14.14 -5.76 10.82
N SER A 85 13.08 -5.19 11.42
CA SER A 85 12.68 -5.51 12.80
C SER A 85 11.98 -6.88 13.03
N GLY A 86 12.11 -7.85 12.11
CA GLY A 86 11.91 -9.26 12.50
C GLY A 86 11.39 -10.24 11.48
N LEU A 87 11.08 -9.82 10.25
CA LEU A 87 10.67 -10.74 9.18
C LEU A 87 11.43 -10.43 7.90
N ILE A 88 12.77 -10.49 7.97
CA ILE A 88 13.56 -10.82 6.78
C ILE A 88 13.15 -12.25 6.44
N PHE A 89 12.12 -12.43 5.62
CA PHE A 89 11.85 -13.72 5.01
C PHE A 89 13.07 -14.03 4.15
N THR A 90 13.93 -14.91 4.65
CA THR A 90 15.30 -15.19 4.20
C THR A 90 15.41 -15.78 2.78
N GLY A 91 14.40 -15.64 1.93
CA GLY A 91 14.37 -16.10 0.55
C GLY A 91 13.77 -15.12 -0.47
N TYR A 92 13.28 -13.96 -0.05
CA TYR A 92 12.69 -12.97 -0.96
C TYR A 92 13.63 -11.78 -1.07
N GLY A 93 13.82 -11.26 -2.28
CA GLY A 93 14.68 -10.11 -2.57
C GLY A 93 14.32 -8.86 -1.74
N PRO A 94 15.03 -7.75 -1.95
CA PRO A 94 14.78 -6.53 -1.16
C PRO A 94 13.31 -6.12 -1.22
N SER A 95 12.72 -5.77 -0.07
CA SER A 95 11.33 -5.28 0.04
C SER A 95 11.09 -3.91 -0.63
N PHE A 96 12.04 -3.45 -1.45
CA PHE A 96 12.02 -2.17 -2.13
C PHE A 96 12.74 -2.24 -3.48
N LEU A 97 12.39 -1.29 -4.34
CA LEU A 97 13.09 -0.94 -5.56
C LEU A 97 14.01 0.25 -5.29
N PRO A 98 15.32 0.16 -5.61
CA PRO A 98 16.14 1.36 -5.72
C PRO A 98 15.52 2.30 -6.75
N LEU A 99 15.58 3.60 -6.48
CA LEU A 99 15.04 4.63 -7.34
C LEU A 99 15.99 5.81 -7.34
N ASN A 100 16.48 6.23 -8.51
CA ASN A 100 17.33 7.41 -8.61
C ASN A 100 16.49 8.63 -9.01
N ILE A 101 16.38 9.61 -8.10
CA ILE A 101 15.74 10.90 -8.37
C ILE A 101 16.83 11.97 -8.26
N SER A 102 17.14 12.62 -9.38
CA SER A 102 18.10 13.73 -9.44
C SER A 102 19.48 13.40 -8.84
N GLY A 103 19.98 12.17 -9.06
CA GLY A 103 21.28 11.71 -8.56
C GLY A 103 21.28 11.20 -7.12
N THR A 104 20.13 11.22 -6.43
CA THR A 104 19.98 10.65 -5.09
C THR A 104 19.23 9.33 -5.16
N GLU A 105 19.81 8.28 -4.56
CA GLU A 105 19.16 6.97 -4.43
C GLU A 105 18.15 6.97 -3.28
N TYR A 106 16.92 6.62 -3.61
CA TYR A 106 15.80 6.38 -2.71
C TYR A 106 15.35 4.92 -2.81
N ARG A 107 14.42 4.54 -1.94
CA ARG A 107 13.88 3.18 -1.83
C ARG A 107 12.37 3.21 -1.94
N ALA A 108 11.85 2.87 -3.11
CA ALA A 108 10.41 2.73 -3.30
C ALA A 108 9.99 1.34 -2.81
N TYR A 109 9.36 1.28 -1.64
CA TYR A 109 8.94 0.00 -1.04
C TYR A 109 7.80 -0.65 -1.82
N TYR A 110 7.84 -1.98 -1.90
CA TYR A 110 6.81 -2.76 -2.59
C TYR A 110 5.51 -2.79 -1.79
N VAL A 111 4.40 -2.51 -2.49
CA VAL A 111 3.07 -2.46 -1.87
C VAL A 111 2.27 -3.72 -2.13
N SER A 112 2.45 -4.29 -3.31
CA SER A 112 2.10 -5.66 -3.63
C SER A 112 3.41 -6.43 -3.77
N THR A 113 3.55 -7.51 -2.99
CA THR A 113 4.65 -8.46 -3.19
C THR A 113 4.07 -9.76 -3.73
N LYS A 114 4.88 -10.49 -4.50
CA LYS A 114 4.58 -11.85 -4.99
C LYS A 114 3.93 -12.67 -3.88
N GLN A 115 2.80 -13.31 -4.21
CA GLN A 115 2.12 -14.23 -3.31
C GLN A 115 3.12 -15.32 -2.91
N TYR A 116 3.15 -15.64 -1.62
CA TYR A 116 4.15 -16.51 -0.99
C TYR A 116 4.23 -17.88 -1.69
N ASP A 117 5.34 -18.16 -2.37
CA ASP A 117 5.59 -19.43 -3.10
C ASP A 117 5.62 -20.65 -2.15
N GLY A 118 5.76 -20.42 -0.83
CA GLY A 118 5.72 -21.50 0.18
C GLY A 118 4.31 -21.99 0.53
N LEU A 119 3.26 -21.48 -0.11
CA LEU A 119 1.95 -22.13 -0.17
C LEU A 119 1.87 -22.94 -1.48
N SER A 120 2.83 -23.85 -1.68
CA SER A 120 2.94 -24.73 -2.86
C SER A 120 1.70 -25.58 -3.16
N ASP A 121 0.74 -25.63 -2.23
CA ASP A 121 -0.40 -26.54 -2.30
C ASP A 121 -1.75 -25.84 -2.46
N PHE A 122 -1.77 -24.50 -2.42
CA PHE A 122 -2.94 -23.72 -2.85
C PHE A 122 -2.66 -23.15 -4.23
N TYR A 123 -2.43 -24.04 -5.20
CA TYR A 123 -2.86 -23.74 -6.56
C TYR A 123 -4.33 -23.35 -6.45
N VAL A 124 -4.63 -22.07 -6.62
CA VAL A 124 -6.01 -21.65 -6.84
C VAL A 124 -6.47 -22.52 -8.00
N SER A 125 -7.51 -23.33 -7.78
CA SER A 125 -7.94 -24.31 -8.77
C SER A 125 -8.12 -23.59 -10.10
N THR A 126 -7.23 -23.90 -11.04
CA THR A 126 -7.17 -23.25 -12.34
C THR A 126 -8.51 -23.44 -13.03
N PRO A 127 -9.06 -22.38 -13.61
CA PRO A 127 -8.55 -21.01 -13.65
C PRO A 127 -8.98 -20.26 -12.41
N GLY A 128 -7.98 -19.77 -11.71
CA GLY A 128 -8.12 -19.15 -10.42
C GLY A 128 -8.00 -17.64 -10.48
N TYR A 129 -8.60 -16.93 -11.44
CA TYR A 129 -8.65 -15.46 -11.39
C TYR A 129 -9.60 -14.78 -12.40
N PRO A 130 -10.20 -13.65 -11.98
CA PRO A 130 -11.37 -13.64 -11.12
C PRO A 130 -12.66 -13.83 -11.93
N TYR A 131 -13.50 -14.80 -11.54
CA TYR A 131 -14.95 -14.62 -11.63
C TYR A 131 -15.62 -15.17 -10.37
N SER A 132 -16.02 -14.27 -9.48
CA SER A 132 -17.13 -14.60 -8.58
C SER A 132 -18.41 -14.55 -9.41
N LYS A 133 -19.15 -15.66 -9.43
CA LYS A 133 -20.31 -15.99 -10.28
C LYS A 133 -21.46 -14.97 -10.40
N ASN A 134 -21.39 -13.80 -9.76
CA ASN A 134 -22.48 -12.82 -9.70
C ASN A 134 -22.12 -11.43 -10.25
N GLN A 135 -21.05 -11.29 -11.04
CA GLN A 135 -20.84 -10.10 -11.86
C GLN A 135 -21.08 -10.45 -13.33
N SER A 136 -22.35 -10.44 -13.76
CA SER A 136 -22.61 -9.61 -14.94
C SER A 136 -22.10 -8.22 -14.56
N LEU A 137 -21.42 -7.52 -15.47
CA LEU A 137 -21.35 -6.07 -15.60
C LEU A 137 -19.93 -5.57 -15.95
N VAL A 138 -19.65 -5.39 -17.25
CA VAL A 138 -19.18 -4.06 -17.71
C VAL A 138 -20.36 -3.37 -18.40
N PRO A 139 -21.32 -2.88 -17.61
CA PRO A 139 -21.74 -1.50 -17.71
C PRO A 139 -21.72 -0.85 -16.32
N SER A 140 -21.06 0.31 -16.24
CA SER A 140 -21.09 1.30 -15.15
C SER A 140 -21.63 0.78 -13.81
N ILE A 141 -20.73 0.26 -12.97
CA ILE A 141 -21.03 0.05 -11.56
C ILE A 141 -21.53 1.39 -10.99
N PRO A 142 -22.73 1.46 -10.39
CA PRO A 142 -23.13 2.61 -9.60
C PRO A 142 -22.10 2.75 -8.49
N ALA A 143 -21.32 3.82 -8.61
CA ALA A 143 -20.41 4.31 -7.61
C ALA A 143 -21.19 4.26 -6.26
N GLY A 144 -20.67 3.52 -5.26
CA GLY A 144 -21.26 3.43 -3.92
C GLY A 144 -21.75 2.05 -3.47
N THR A 145 -21.54 0.98 -4.26
CA THR A 145 -21.70 -0.38 -3.74
C THR A 145 -20.44 -0.81 -2.98
N PRO A 146 -20.53 -1.14 -1.67
CA PRO A 146 -19.38 -1.68 -0.95
C PRO A 146 -18.93 -2.97 -1.64
N ALA A 147 -17.63 -3.05 -1.89
CA ALA A 147 -16.95 -4.18 -2.54
C ALA A 147 -17.57 -5.52 -2.14
N LEU A 148 -17.80 -6.35 -3.16
CA LEU A 148 -18.14 -7.77 -3.10
C LEU A 148 -17.89 -8.42 -1.74
N LYS A 149 -18.98 -8.79 -1.06
CA LYS A 149 -18.95 -9.81 -0.02
C LYS A 149 -18.55 -11.13 -0.69
N VAL A 150 -17.26 -11.44 -0.66
CA VAL A 150 -16.75 -12.80 -0.83
C VAL A 150 -17.57 -13.71 0.10
N SER A 151 -18.03 -14.85 -0.41
CA SER A 151 -18.91 -15.78 0.30
C SER A 151 -18.45 -16.00 1.75
N LYS A 152 -19.30 -15.59 2.70
CA LYS A 152 -19.07 -15.74 4.14
C LYS A 152 -19.10 -17.18 4.63
N THR A 153 -19.34 -18.17 3.78
CA THR A 153 -19.48 -19.56 4.24
C THR A 153 -18.16 -20.12 4.79
N ASP A 154 -17.00 -19.61 4.34
CA ASP A 154 -15.68 -20.20 4.68
C ASP A 154 -14.65 -19.18 5.18
N GLY A 155 -15.00 -17.88 5.23
CA GLY A 155 -14.21 -16.84 5.92
C GLY A 155 -12.84 -16.49 5.32
N ARG A 156 -12.44 -17.04 4.18
CA ARG A 156 -11.17 -16.73 3.52
C ARG A 156 -11.41 -15.95 2.22
N ALA A 157 -11.32 -14.62 2.30
CA ALA A 157 -11.08 -13.83 1.10
C ALA A 157 -9.67 -14.16 0.61
N VAL A 158 -9.57 -14.81 -0.56
CA VAL A 158 -8.28 -15.03 -1.17
C VAL A 158 -7.84 -13.67 -1.72
N PHE A 159 -6.95 -12.99 -1.00
CA PHE A 159 -6.32 -11.76 -1.46
C PHE A 159 -5.26 -12.14 -2.47
N PHE A 160 -5.70 -12.26 -3.70
CA PHE A 160 -4.90 -12.85 -4.73
C PHE A 160 -3.73 -11.92 -5.19
N SER A 161 -3.87 -10.60 -5.05
CA SER A 161 -2.87 -9.59 -5.45
C SER A 161 -1.92 -9.14 -4.33
N GLY A 162 -1.65 -10.00 -3.34
CA GLY A 162 -0.68 -9.74 -2.26
C GLY A 162 -1.19 -8.88 -1.09
N THR A 163 -0.50 -8.92 0.05
CA THR A 163 -0.83 -8.12 1.25
C THR A 163 -0.35 -6.68 1.09
N ASN A 164 -1.10 -5.70 1.62
CA ASN A 164 -0.62 -4.31 1.63
C ASN A 164 0.42 -4.21 2.74
N LYS A 165 1.69 -4.06 2.37
CA LYS A 165 2.80 -3.98 3.32
C LYS A 165 3.15 -2.54 3.74
N MET A 166 2.38 -1.56 3.28
CA MET A 166 2.66 -0.17 3.59
C MET A 166 2.16 0.20 4.98
N PRO A 167 2.91 1.04 5.71
CA PRO A 167 2.44 1.54 6.98
C PRO A 167 1.15 2.33 6.76
N SER A 168 0.23 2.22 7.70
CA SER A 168 -0.95 3.08 7.73
C SER A 168 -0.55 4.56 7.89
N LEU A 169 -1.41 5.51 7.54
CA LEU A 169 -1.06 6.94 7.68
C LEU A 169 -1.07 7.36 9.14
N CYS A 170 -2.14 6.99 9.85
CA CYS A 170 -2.50 7.59 11.13
C CYS A 170 -2.61 6.57 12.26
N ASP A 171 -2.28 7.03 13.46
CA ASP A 171 -2.40 6.22 14.67
C ASP A 171 -3.87 6.05 15.08
N GLN A 172 -4.28 4.81 15.28
CA GLN A 172 -5.63 4.43 15.71
C GLN A 172 -5.86 4.69 17.22
N SER A 173 -4.80 4.94 18.00
CA SER A 173 -4.94 5.14 19.45
C SER A 173 -5.85 6.33 19.75
N ALA A 174 -6.71 6.21 20.77
CA ALA A 174 -7.63 7.29 21.19
C ALA A 174 -6.93 8.62 21.58
N LYS A 175 -5.59 8.62 21.69
CA LYS A 175 -4.76 9.78 21.99
C LYS A 175 -4.17 10.44 20.74
N SER A 176 -4.32 9.82 19.58
CA SER A 176 -3.82 10.38 18.32
C SER A 176 -4.58 11.67 17.98
N PRO A 177 -3.87 12.73 17.58
CA PRO A 177 -4.49 14.00 17.18
C PRO A 177 -5.32 13.88 15.88
N ASN A 178 -5.18 12.77 15.17
CA ASN A 178 -5.91 12.46 13.95
C ASN A 178 -7.15 11.59 14.22
N VAL A 179 -7.47 11.21 15.46
CA VAL A 179 -8.73 10.50 15.75
C VAL A 179 -9.92 11.43 15.55
N ALA A 180 -10.94 10.94 14.84
CA ALA A 180 -12.22 11.63 14.68
C ALA A 180 -12.89 11.82 16.05
N THR A 181 -12.65 12.98 16.66
CA THR A 181 -13.43 13.52 17.77
C THR A 181 -14.27 14.67 17.24
N SER A 182 -15.36 15.01 17.91
CA SER A 182 -16.27 16.09 17.49
C SER A 182 -15.57 17.45 17.27
N GLU A 183 -14.39 17.66 17.85
CA GLU A 183 -13.66 18.92 17.75
C GLU A 183 -12.64 18.98 16.59
N ILE A 184 -12.23 17.83 16.01
CA ILE A 184 -11.06 17.78 15.11
C ILE A 184 -11.30 16.93 13.84
N VAL A 185 -12.54 16.87 13.35
CA VAL A 185 -12.87 15.94 12.27
C VAL A 185 -12.17 16.26 10.93
N ARG A 186 -11.84 17.54 10.67
CA ARG A 186 -11.01 17.95 9.50
C ARG A 186 -9.62 17.33 9.48
N ARG A 187 -9.14 16.83 10.63
CA ARG A 187 -7.84 16.18 10.75
C ARG A 187 -8.00 14.67 10.88
N SER A 188 -9.19 14.11 10.66
CA SER A 188 -9.37 12.67 10.69
C SER A 188 -8.93 12.01 9.40
N CYS A 189 -8.12 10.96 9.48
CA CYS A 189 -7.65 10.20 8.31
C CYS A 189 -8.73 9.28 7.77
N ASP A 190 -8.69 8.85 6.51
CA ASP A 190 -9.54 7.78 5.98
C ASP A 190 -9.56 6.55 6.93
N PRO A 191 -10.73 5.94 7.24
CA PRO A 191 -10.81 4.83 8.18
C PRO A 191 -9.91 3.64 7.80
N ALA A 192 -9.68 3.43 6.51
CA ALA A 192 -8.82 2.36 6.02
C ALA A 192 -7.32 2.66 6.23
N THR A 193 -6.96 3.90 6.55
CA THR A 193 -5.57 4.36 6.73
C THR A 193 -5.13 4.47 8.19
N TYR A 194 -5.90 3.92 9.13
CA TYR A 194 -5.48 3.78 10.54
C TYR A 194 -4.83 2.44 10.81
N GLY A 195 -3.82 2.43 11.69
CA GLY A 195 -3.18 1.21 12.14
C GLY A 195 -2.15 1.43 13.24
N THR A 196 -1.66 0.33 13.80
CA THR A 196 -0.68 0.34 14.90
C THR A 196 0.74 0.65 14.40
N ASP A 197 1.08 0.18 13.21
CA ASP A 197 2.28 0.60 12.48
C ASP A 197 1.91 1.67 11.47
N ASN A 198 2.22 2.93 11.81
CA ASN A 198 1.79 4.09 11.04
C ASN A 198 2.89 5.12 10.84
N LEU A 199 2.78 5.87 9.74
CA LEU A 199 3.71 6.93 9.36
C LEU A 199 3.70 8.08 10.38
N GLN A 200 2.57 8.41 10.99
CA GLN A 200 2.46 9.48 11.99
C GLN A 200 3.42 9.27 13.19
N VAL A 201 3.42 8.09 13.79
CA VAL A 201 4.31 7.72 14.91
C VAL A 201 5.77 7.75 14.46
N ARG A 202 6.06 7.30 13.24
CA ARG A 202 7.42 7.30 12.67
C ARG A 202 7.92 8.73 12.42
N LEU A 203 7.07 9.63 11.94
CA LEU A 203 7.40 11.05 11.78
C LEU A 203 7.67 11.70 13.15
N ASN A 204 6.87 11.38 14.18
CA ASN A 204 7.13 11.85 15.54
C ASN A 204 8.55 11.46 16.00
N GLN A 205 8.92 10.19 15.86
CA GLN A 205 10.25 9.70 16.21
C GLN A 205 11.36 10.36 15.38
N TYR A 206 11.13 10.54 14.07
CA TYR A 206 12.05 11.21 13.18
C TYR A 206 12.32 12.67 13.56
N LEU A 207 11.28 13.42 13.90
CA LEU A 207 11.40 14.81 14.33
C LEU A 207 12.22 14.94 15.60
N VAL A 208 11.93 14.12 16.61
CA VAL A 208 12.69 14.13 17.88
C VAL A 208 14.17 13.87 17.62
N LYS A 209 14.49 12.84 16.82
CA LYS A 209 15.87 12.50 16.48
C LYS A 209 16.56 13.61 15.69
N SER A 210 15.89 14.13 14.66
CA SER A 210 16.46 15.11 13.72
C SER A 210 16.67 16.47 14.38
N VAL A 211 15.71 16.96 15.16
CA VAL A 211 15.85 18.23 15.88
C VAL A 211 16.94 18.11 16.94
N ASN A 212 17.01 16.98 17.66
CA ASN A 212 18.08 16.73 18.62
C ASN A 212 19.48 16.73 17.98
N SER A 213 19.62 16.19 16.76
CA SER A 213 20.90 16.24 16.03
C SER A 213 21.21 17.60 15.40
N CYS A 214 20.19 18.43 15.17
CA CYS A 214 20.33 19.74 14.54
C CYS A 214 20.83 20.80 15.52
N ILE A 215 20.48 20.68 16.80
CA ILE A 215 20.78 21.66 17.85
C ILE A 215 22.11 21.32 18.53
N ASP A 216 23.06 22.24 18.47
CA ASP A 216 24.28 22.18 19.28
C ASP A 216 24.31 23.32 20.32
N PHE A 217 24.30 22.98 21.61
CA PHE A 217 24.39 23.94 22.70
C PHE A 217 25.82 24.37 23.05
N SER A 218 26.83 23.80 22.40
CA SER A 218 28.24 24.06 22.71
C SER A 218 28.63 25.53 22.54
N SER A 219 28.10 26.20 21.51
CA SER A 219 28.31 27.62 21.22
C SER A 219 27.80 28.53 22.35
N PHE A 220 26.58 28.29 22.84
CA PHE A 220 26.00 29.05 23.96
C PHE A 220 26.81 28.92 25.25
N LYS A 221 27.41 27.75 25.49
CA LYS A 221 28.30 27.54 26.63
C LYS A 221 29.60 28.32 26.48
N ALA A 222 30.19 28.32 25.28
CA ALA A 222 31.44 29.01 25.00
C ALA A 222 31.28 30.54 25.02
N GLU A 223 30.22 31.07 24.40
CA GLU A 223 30.04 32.51 24.20
C GLU A 223 29.37 33.19 25.39
N LEU A 224 28.39 32.53 26.02
CA LEU A 224 27.54 33.14 27.04
C LEU A 224 27.72 32.55 28.43
N GLY A 225 28.52 31.47 28.56
CA GLY A 225 28.78 30.80 29.84
C GLY A 225 27.57 30.07 30.43
N TYR A 226 26.54 29.80 29.62
CA TYR A 226 25.35 29.05 30.06
C TYR A 226 25.53 27.56 29.80
N ASN A 227 25.26 26.74 30.81
CA ASN A 227 25.19 25.29 30.61
C ASN A 227 23.73 24.91 30.34
N ILE A 228 23.41 24.70 29.06
CA ILE A 228 22.08 24.33 28.58
C ILE A 228 22.08 22.83 28.36
N THR A 229 21.16 22.14 29.03
CA THR A 229 20.84 20.74 28.75
C THR A 229 19.37 20.65 28.40
N GLN A 230 18.94 19.47 27.93
CA GLN A 230 17.56 19.23 27.52
C GLN A 230 16.94 18.10 28.32
N GLY A 231 15.63 18.13 28.49
CA GLY A 231 14.85 17.00 28.99
C GLY A 231 14.36 16.09 27.86
N GLU A 232 13.31 15.31 28.16
CA GLU A 232 12.66 14.44 27.17
C GLU A 232 11.89 15.27 26.13
N ILE A 233 12.35 15.24 24.89
CA ILE A 233 11.68 15.91 23.76
C ILE A 233 10.48 15.07 23.34
N ARG A 234 9.34 15.72 23.10
CA ARG A 234 8.14 15.07 22.56
C ARG A 234 7.68 15.80 21.31
N SER A 235 7.23 15.05 20.32
CA SER A 235 6.66 15.57 19.08
C SER A 235 5.25 15.04 18.87
N ASN A 236 4.46 15.80 18.13
CA ASN A 236 3.13 15.42 17.70
C ASN A 236 2.89 15.94 16.28
N VAL A 237 2.70 15.03 15.33
CA VAL A 237 2.34 15.31 13.94
C VAL A 237 0.86 15.12 13.76
N THR A 238 0.21 16.08 13.09
CA THR A 238 -1.21 16.00 12.74
C THR A 238 -1.40 16.26 11.25
N PHE A 239 -1.95 15.29 10.53
CA PHE A 239 -2.32 15.45 9.12
C PHE A 239 -3.67 16.18 8.97
N GLY A 240 -3.69 17.31 8.27
CA GLY A 240 -4.89 18.00 7.82
C GLY A 240 -5.24 17.68 6.36
N GLU A 241 -6.29 18.33 5.85
CA GLU A 241 -6.67 18.24 4.44
C GLU A 241 -5.70 19.01 3.53
N ASP A 242 -5.30 20.21 3.96
CA ASP A 242 -4.47 21.12 3.18
C ASP A 242 -3.06 21.34 3.80
N ASP A 243 -2.83 20.84 5.01
CA ASP A 243 -1.64 21.11 5.81
C ASP A 243 -1.19 19.90 6.65
N ILE A 244 0.02 19.99 7.20
CA ILE A 244 0.52 19.12 8.26
C ILE A 244 1.02 19.99 9.40
N THR A 245 0.43 19.84 10.58
CA THR A 245 0.88 20.52 11.80
C THR A 245 1.91 19.67 12.54
N PHE A 246 3.10 20.23 12.76
CA PHE A 246 4.18 19.68 13.57
C PHE A 246 4.26 20.43 14.89
N GLN A 247 4.07 19.73 16.01
CA GLN A 247 4.22 20.30 17.35
C GLN A 247 5.38 19.64 18.07
N LEU A 248 6.23 20.45 18.70
CA LEU A 248 7.39 19.99 19.44
C LEU A 248 7.38 20.58 20.85
N SER A 249 7.40 19.72 21.86
CA SER A 249 7.64 20.09 23.25
C SER A 249 9.10 19.83 23.58
N TYR A 250 9.87 20.91 23.73
CA TYR A 250 11.31 20.89 23.97
C TYR A 250 11.63 21.47 25.37
N PRO A 251 11.77 20.63 26.40
CA PRO A 251 12.17 21.08 27.73
C PRO A 251 13.65 21.47 27.76
N LEU A 252 13.92 22.75 28.02
CA LEU A 252 15.28 23.28 28.21
C LEU A 252 15.58 23.40 29.70
N ILE A 253 16.75 22.93 30.11
CA ILE A 253 17.28 23.02 31.47
C ILE A 253 18.50 23.95 31.43
N ILE A 254 18.34 25.17 31.94
CA ILE A 254 19.38 26.20 31.87
C ILE A 254 19.99 26.36 33.26
N SER A 255 21.30 26.11 33.36
CA SER A 255 22.06 26.30 34.59
C SER A 255 22.89 27.59 34.52
N PHE A 256 22.55 28.53 35.40
CA PHE A 256 23.30 29.79 35.57
C PHE A 256 24.33 29.62 36.69
N LYS A 257 25.52 30.22 36.54
CA LYS A 257 26.57 30.16 37.56
C LYS A 257 26.04 30.70 38.90
N GLY A 258 26.04 29.85 39.92
CA GLY A 258 25.60 30.20 41.28
C GLY A 258 24.08 30.22 41.50
N LYS A 259 23.27 29.74 40.55
CA LYS A 259 21.81 29.60 40.72
C LYS A 259 21.37 28.15 40.43
N PRO A 260 20.25 27.69 41.02
CA PRO A 260 19.69 26.38 40.67
C PRO A 260 19.30 26.33 39.17
N PRO A 261 19.36 25.15 38.55
CA PRO A 261 18.92 24.96 37.17
C PRO A 261 17.43 25.27 37.02
N ILE A 262 17.06 25.91 35.91
CA ILE A 262 15.68 26.25 35.57
C ILE A 262 15.25 25.39 34.40
N THR A 263 14.18 24.62 34.59
CA THR A 263 13.56 23.83 33.52
C THR A 263 12.33 24.57 32.99
N LYS A 264 12.31 24.89 31.69
CA LYS A 264 11.14 25.46 31.03
C LYS A 264 10.82 24.66 29.76
N VAL A 265 9.57 24.22 29.67
CA VAL A 265 9.06 23.51 28.49
C VAL A 265 8.70 24.55 27.45
N SER A 266 9.50 24.61 26.38
CA SER A 266 9.18 25.43 25.21
C SER A 266 8.35 24.61 24.24
N LYS A 267 7.29 25.21 23.70
CA LYS A 267 6.46 24.59 22.66
C LYS A 267 6.73 25.30 21.34
N PHE A 268 7.02 24.53 20.31
CA PHE A 268 7.25 24.99 18.96
C PHE A 268 6.20 24.37 18.05
N ASN A 269 5.72 25.14 17.08
CA ASN A 269 4.75 24.68 16.11
C ASN A 269 5.25 25.07 14.72
N TYR A 270 5.03 24.20 13.75
CA TYR A 270 5.28 24.49 12.35
C TYR A 270 4.17 23.85 11.53
N ASP A 271 3.50 24.65 10.70
CA ASP A 271 2.48 24.19 9.78
C ASP A 271 3.11 24.15 8.38
N LEU A 272 3.09 22.97 7.76
CA LEU A 272 3.57 22.76 6.39
C LEU A 272 2.36 22.67 5.47
N ASP A 273 2.20 23.65 4.57
CA ASP A 273 1.09 23.74 3.62
C ASP A 273 1.20 22.70 2.49
N VAL A 274 0.99 21.42 2.83
CA VAL A 274 1.01 20.29 1.90
C VAL A 274 -0.15 19.34 2.16
N ARG A 275 -0.74 18.83 1.08
CA ARG A 275 -1.89 17.91 1.07
C ARG A 275 -1.46 16.45 1.12
N PHE A 276 -0.47 16.15 1.94
CA PHE A 276 0.15 14.82 1.99
C PHE A 276 -0.87 13.72 2.32
N LYS A 277 -1.84 14.02 3.20
CA LYS A 277 -2.96 13.14 3.50
C LYS A 277 -3.71 12.71 2.23
N LYS A 278 -4.05 13.68 1.37
CA LYS A 278 -4.78 13.41 0.13
C LYS A 278 -3.99 12.54 -0.84
N ILE A 279 -2.68 12.79 -0.97
CA ILE A 279 -1.78 11.95 -1.77
C ILE A 279 -1.76 10.51 -1.25
N PHE A 280 -1.66 10.35 0.08
CA PHE A 280 -1.65 9.05 0.71
C PHE A 280 -3.00 8.32 0.55
N GLU A 281 -4.12 9.02 0.61
CA GLU A 281 -5.45 8.44 0.36
C GLU A 281 -5.61 8.00 -1.10
N VAL A 282 -5.17 8.82 -2.06
CA VAL A 282 -5.11 8.42 -3.48
C VAL A 282 -4.28 7.15 -3.63
N PHE A 283 -3.08 7.12 -3.05
CA PHE A 283 -2.21 5.96 -3.01
C PHE A 283 -2.94 4.71 -2.47
N TRP A 284 -3.55 4.82 -1.29
CA TRP A 284 -4.17 3.71 -0.60
C TRP A 284 -5.33 3.11 -1.40
N HIS A 285 -6.22 3.96 -1.91
CA HIS A 285 -7.37 3.55 -2.70
C HIS A 285 -6.97 3.00 -4.08
N THR A 286 -5.94 3.59 -4.70
CA THR A 286 -5.37 3.11 -5.96
C THR A 286 -4.87 1.67 -5.82
N VAL A 287 -4.13 1.39 -4.74
CA VAL A 287 -3.64 0.03 -4.43
C VAL A 287 -4.78 -0.92 -4.07
N ALA A 288 -5.81 -0.43 -3.37
CA ALA A 288 -6.96 -1.26 -3.03
C ALA A 288 -7.73 -1.70 -4.29
N GLU A 289 -7.90 -0.81 -5.27
CA GLU A 289 -8.56 -1.10 -6.55
C GLU A 289 -7.72 -2.06 -7.40
N ASP A 290 -6.42 -1.80 -7.54
CA ASP A 290 -5.48 -2.66 -8.26
C ASP A 290 -5.49 -4.12 -7.75
N LYS A 291 -5.77 -4.30 -6.45
CA LYS A 291 -5.84 -5.64 -5.85
C LYS A 291 -7.09 -6.43 -6.21
N VAL A 292 -8.19 -5.75 -6.49
CA VAL A 292 -9.48 -6.40 -6.76
C VAL A 292 -9.83 -6.39 -8.25
N ASN A 293 -9.17 -5.53 -9.03
CA ASN A 293 -9.42 -5.33 -10.45
C ASN A 293 -8.11 -5.38 -11.24
N ILE A 294 -7.86 -6.53 -11.88
CA ILE A 294 -6.69 -6.78 -12.74
C ILE A 294 -6.62 -5.82 -13.95
N PHE A 295 -7.75 -5.24 -14.35
CA PHE A 295 -7.83 -4.30 -15.48
C PHE A 295 -7.70 -2.85 -15.06
N TYR A 296 -7.53 -2.58 -13.77
CA TYR A 296 -7.42 -1.22 -13.27
C TYR A 296 -6.10 -0.60 -13.72
N ASN A 297 -6.19 0.45 -14.54
CA ASN A 297 -5.01 1.24 -14.88
C ASN A 297 -4.64 2.13 -13.68
N ILE A 298 -3.61 1.71 -12.96
CA ILE A 298 -3.15 2.38 -11.74
C ILE A 298 -2.71 3.84 -11.93
N THR A 299 -2.41 4.25 -13.17
CA THR A 299 -2.07 5.65 -13.49
C THR A 299 -3.31 6.53 -13.72
N ASN A 300 -4.47 5.92 -14.01
CA ASN A 300 -5.73 6.63 -14.26
C ASN A 300 -6.52 6.88 -12.98
N ILE A 301 -5.95 7.69 -12.08
CA ILE A 301 -6.59 8.03 -10.80
C ILE A 301 -7.89 8.85 -10.94
N SER A 302 -8.23 9.30 -12.16
CA SER A 302 -9.49 10.02 -12.42
C SER A 302 -10.71 9.09 -12.31
N GLU A 303 -10.52 7.79 -12.57
CA GLU A 303 -11.55 6.76 -12.46
C GLU A 303 -11.77 6.30 -11.01
N LEU A 304 -10.84 6.62 -10.11
CA LEU A 304 -10.87 6.22 -8.72
C LEU A 304 -11.92 7.01 -7.94
N LYS A 305 -13.07 6.37 -7.71
CA LYS A 305 -14.25 6.96 -7.04
C LYS A 305 -14.46 6.45 -5.61
N THR A 306 -13.44 5.91 -4.95
CA THR A 306 -13.60 5.25 -3.64
C THR A 306 -13.22 6.14 -2.45
N CYS A 307 -12.77 7.38 -2.70
CA CYS A 307 -12.41 8.29 -1.63
C CYS A 307 -13.63 8.82 -0.89
N CYS A 308 -13.45 9.15 0.39
CA CYS A 308 -14.47 9.77 1.21
C CYS A 308 -14.27 11.27 1.29
N THR A 309 -15.31 12.06 0.99
CA THR A 309 -15.32 13.47 1.39
C THR A 309 -15.79 13.64 2.81
N PHE A 310 -15.19 14.61 3.49
CA PHE A 310 -15.63 15.04 4.80
C PHE A 310 -16.52 16.27 4.69
N ASN A 311 -17.70 16.23 5.32
CA ASN A 311 -18.59 17.37 5.37
C ASN A 311 -18.41 18.13 6.68
N ILE A 312 -17.87 19.34 6.53
CA ILE A 312 -17.57 20.25 7.63
C ILE A 312 -18.82 20.62 8.44
N SER A 313 -19.98 20.72 7.79
CA SER A 313 -21.21 21.17 8.43
C SER A 313 -21.87 20.10 9.29
N SER A 314 -21.83 18.83 8.88
CA SER A 314 -22.39 17.70 9.63
C SER A 314 -21.40 17.11 10.62
N MET A 315 -20.11 17.40 10.47
CA MET A 315 -19.05 16.67 11.17
C MET A 315 -19.05 15.16 10.88
N GLU A 316 -19.64 14.74 9.77
CA GLU A 316 -19.72 13.36 9.33
C GLU A 316 -18.94 13.16 8.03
N ARG A 317 -18.48 11.92 7.81
CA ARG A 317 -18.04 11.50 6.47
C ARG A 317 -19.29 11.27 5.64
N ASP A 318 -19.51 12.17 4.69
CA ASP A 318 -20.73 12.19 3.88
C ASP A 318 -20.81 10.97 2.97
N ILE A 319 -19.86 10.85 2.05
CA ILE A 319 -19.97 9.98 0.86
C ILE A 319 -18.58 9.42 0.52
N CYS A 320 -18.40 8.10 0.66
CA CYS A 320 -17.20 7.34 0.26
C CYS A 320 -17.25 6.90 -1.19
N ASN A 321 -17.60 7.86 -2.05
CA ASN A 321 -17.88 7.60 -3.45
C ASN A 321 -17.58 8.79 -4.35
N VAL A 322 -16.51 9.51 -4.01
CA VAL A 322 -16.08 10.71 -4.73
C VAL A 322 -14.75 10.45 -5.42
N SER A 323 -14.46 11.24 -6.45
CA SER A 323 -13.16 11.16 -7.11
C SER A 323 -12.06 11.49 -6.10
N CYS A 324 -11.04 10.62 -6.06
CA CYS A 324 -9.85 10.84 -5.25
C CYS A 324 -8.99 11.99 -5.81
N SER A 325 -9.06 12.24 -7.12
CA SER A 325 -8.35 13.33 -7.77
C SER A 325 -9.22 14.59 -7.82
N ASP A 326 -8.59 15.75 -7.57
CA ASP A 326 -9.19 17.07 -7.82
C ASP A 326 -8.59 17.77 -9.04
N GLY A 327 -7.90 17.02 -9.91
CA GLY A 327 -7.20 17.54 -11.08
C GLY A 327 -5.80 18.10 -10.81
N ASN A 328 -5.39 18.28 -9.55
CA ASN A 328 -4.01 18.69 -9.22
C ASN A 328 -3.11 17.53 -8.78
N ILE A 329 -3.70 16.34 -8.61
CA ILE A 329 -2.95 15.11 -8.34
C ILE A 329 -2.91 14.32 -9.64
N SER A 330 -1.74 13.76 -9.96
CA SER A 330 -1.53 12.84 -11.08
C SER A 330 -0.72 11.63 -10.65
N ALA A 331 -0.92 10.49 -11.31
CA ALA A 331 -0.09 9.31 -11.14
C ALA A 331 0.66 9.01 -12.45
N THR A 332 1.92 8.63 -12.34
CA THR A 332 2.78 8.26 -13.48
C THR A 332 3.53 6.96 -13.19
N ARG A 333 3.71 6.14 -14.23
CA ARG A 333 4.49 4.89 -14.16
C ARG A 333 5.94 5.16 -14.55
N ILE A 334 6.88 4.70 -13.73
CA ILE A 334 8.32 4.71 -13.99
C ILE A 334 8.77 3.28 -14.25
N ASN A 335 8.98 2.95 -15.52
CA ASN A 335 9.47 1.64 -15.94
C ASN A 335 10.96 1.53 -15.66
N GLN A 336 11.41 0.34 -15.24
CA GLN A 336 12.82 0.03 -14.97
C GLN A 336 13.51 1.08 -14.06
N PRO A 337 12.94 1.37 -12.87
CA PRO A 337 13.33 2.51 -12.02
C PRO A 337 14.78 2.47 -11.51
N CYS A 338 15.43 1.32 -11.57
CA CYS A 338 16.83 1.12 -11.19
C CYS A 338 17.75 0.67 -12.33
N ALA A 339 17.35 0.85 -13.59
CA ALA A 339 18.19 0.49 -14.74
C ALA A 339 19.61 1.06 -14.61
N GLY A 340 20.61 0.19 -14.67
CA GLY A 340 22.03 0.56 -14.56
C GLY A 340 22.55 0.77 -13.13
N MET A 341 21.72 0.63 -12.09
CA MET A 341 22.17 0.70 -10.70
C MET A 341 22.74 -0.65 -10.23
N PRO A 342 23.92 -0.68 -9.57
CA PRO A 342 24.48 -1.91 -9.02
C PRO A 342 23.60 -2.56 -7.95
N SER A 343 22.73 -1.79 -7.29
CA SER A 343 21.78 -2.24 -6.27
C SER A 343 20.48 -2.82 -6.84
N CYS A 344 20.28 -2.74 -8.17
CA CYS A 344 19.05 -3.20 -8.82
C CYS A 344 19.00 -4.74 -8.82
N PRO A 345 17.99 -5.37 -8.20
CA PRO A 345 17.86 -6.82 -8.24
C PRO A 345 17.53 -7.28 -9.66
N ALA A 346 17.96 -8.49 -10.06
CA ALA A 346 17.75 -9.01 -11.42
C ALA A 346 16.26 -9.04 -11.83
N SER A 347 15.35 -9.25 -10.87
CA SER A 347 13.89 -9.23 -11.09
C SER A 347 13.28 -7.83 -11.21
N ALA A 348 14.02 -6.75 -10.88
CA ALA A 348 13.48 -5.39 -10.96
C ALA A 348 13.28 -4.88 -12.39
N GLY A 349 13.75 -5.60 -13.41
CA GLY A 349 13.53 -5.24 -14.81
C GLY A 349 12.05 -5.22 -15.23
N TYR A 350 11.20 -5.97 -14.52
CA TYR A 350 9.76 -6.10 -14.77
C TYR A 350 8.90 -5.42 -13.70
N SER A 351 9.51 -5.04 -12.58
CA SER A 351 8.85 -4.19 -11.60
C SER A 351 8.90 -2.72 -12.01
N TYR A 352 7.91 -1.95 -11.56
CA TYR A 352 7.87 -0.50 -11.82
C TYR A 352 7.58 0.28 -10.55
N VAL A 353 7.84 1.58 -10.60
CA VAL A 353 7.48 2.52 -9.53
C VAL A 353 6.32 3.38 -10.00
N ILE A 354 5.33 3.56 -9.15
CA ILE A 354 4.29 4.55 -9.35
C ILE A 354 4.66 5.81 -8.57
N ASN A 355 4.61 6.94 -9.26
CA ASN A 355 4.80 8.26 -8.69
C ASN A 355 3.46 9.00 -8.68
N ILE A 356 2.93 9.31 -7.49
CA ILE A 356 1.77 10.18 -7.31
C ILE A 356 2.28 11.56 -6.92
N THR A 357 2.07 12.55 -7.79
CA THR A 357 2.51 13.94 -7.60
C THR A 357 1.31 14.83 -7.34
N ASP A 358 1.43 15.72 -6.36
CA ASP A 358 0.50 16.82 -6.13
C ASP A 358 1.13 18.15 -6.53
N PHE A 359 0.63 18.76 -7.60
CA PHE A 359 1.15 20.01 -8.14
C PHE A 359 0.77 21.25 -7.32
N LYS A 360 -0.20 21.16 -6.39
CA LYS A 360 -0.57 22.28 -5.50
C LYS A 360 0.36 22.37 -4.28
N SER A 361 0.92 21.24 -3.85
CA SER A 361 1.75 21.14 -2.65
C SER A 361 3.23 21.30 -3.02
N ILE A 362 3.80 22.47 -2.77
CA ILE A 362 5.19 22.79 -3.12
C ILE A 362 6.07 22.82 -1.88
N VAL A 363 7.18 22.08 -1.90
CA VAL A 363 8.21 22.11 -0.85
C VAL A 363 9.56 22.38 -1.49
N ASP A 364 10.23 23.44 -1.05
CA ASP A 364 11.54 23.86 -1.55
C ASP A 364 11.59 24.03 -3.08
N GLY A 365 10.48 24.54 -3.65
CA GLY A 365 10.35 24.82 -5.09
C GLY A 365 9.85 23.64 -5.93
N GLU A 366 9.70 22.45 -5.35
CA GLU A 366 9.32 21.24 -6.08
C GLU A 366 7.93 20.72 -5.63
N PRO A 367 7.11 20.21 -6.56
CA PRO A 367 5.91 19.46 -6.22
C PRO A 367 6.22 18.23 -5.36
N ILE A 368 5.42 18.03 -4.31
CA ILE A 368 5.55 16.83 -3.49
C ILE A 368 5.09 15.59 -4.28
N SER A 369 5.82 14.50 -4.09
CA SER A 369 5.62 13.26 -4.82
C SER A 369 5.72 12.06 -3.87
N PHE A 370 4.87 11.07 -4.08
CA PHE A 370 4.82 9.83 -3.32
C PHE A 370 5.11 8.64 -4.23
N TYR A 371 6.19 7.92 -3.93
CA TYR A 371 6.72 6.85 -4.76
C TYR A 371 6.55 5.51 -4.08
N PHE A 372 6.02 4.53 -4.81
CA PHE A 372 5.90 3.16 -4.30
C PHE A 372 6.16 2.14 -5.41
N GLY A 373 6.72 1.00 -5.03
CA GLY A 373 7.05 -0.07 -5.96
C GLY A 373 5.86 -1.02 -6.15
N LEU A 374 5.68 -1.46 -7.39
CA LEU A 374 4.86 -2.61 -7.73
C LEU A 374 5.75 -3.70 -8.28
N GLN A 375 5.66 -4.86 -7.63
CA GLN A 375 6.38 -6.05 -8.07
C GLN A 375 5.60 -6.68 -9.21
N ASN A 376 6.31 -7.13 -10.24
CA ASN A 376 5.71 -7.88 -11.34
C ASN A 376 4.86 -9.06 -10.83
N ARG A 377 3.65 -9.17 -11.36
CA ARG A 377 2.57 -10.08 -10.96
C ARG A 377 2.50 -11.22 -11.97
N ARG A 378 2.01 -12.37 -11.50
CA ARG A 378 1.81 -13.51 -12.40
C ARG A 378 0.69 -13.16 -13.40
N PRO A 379 0.82 -13.53 -14.68
CA PRO A 379 -0.28 -13.40 -15.62
C PRO A 379 -1.45 -14.32 -15.22
N ALA A 380 -2.63 -14.02 -15.72
CA ALA A 380 -3.86 -14.78 -15.49
C ALA A 380 -4.39 -15.37 -16.80
N LEU A 381 -4.55 -16.69 -16.84
CA LEU A 381 -5.18 -17.41 -17.95
C LEU A 381 -6.69 -17.51 -17.69
N ASP A 382 -7.46 -16.91 -18.57
CA ASP A 382 -8.92 -17.02 -18.59
C ASP A 382 -9.35 -18.48 -18.70
N LEU A 383 -10.54 -18.76 -18.17
CA LEU A 383 -11.11 -20.09 -18.20
C LEU A 383 -11.41 -20.55 -19.61
N ILE A 384 -10.64 -21.53 -20.07
CA ILE A 384 -10.97 -22.34 -21.22
C ILE A 384 -12.02 -23.38 -20.78
N ASP A 385 -13.25 -22.91 -20.52
CA ASP A 385 -14.45 -23.75 -20.37
C ASP A 385 -15.33 -23.55 -21.60
N LEU A 386 -15.97 -24.63 -22.01
CA LEU A 386 -16.85 -24.70 -23.17
C LEU A 386 -18.32 -24.62 -22.83
N LYS A 387 -18.67 -24.65 -21.54
CA LYS A 387 -20.05 -24.46 -21.06
C LYS A 387 -20.44 -22.98 -21.01
N VAL A 388 -19.91 -22.19 -21.92
CA VAL A 388 -20.16 -20.75 -22.01
C VAL A 388 -21.60 -20.59 -22.47
N THR A 389 -22.49 -20.24 -21.54
CA THR A 389 -23.87 -19.90 -21.86
C THR A 389 -23.90 -18.59 -22.65
N ARG A 390 -25.02 -18.31 -23.35
CA ARG A 390 -25.20 -17.06 -24.12
C ARG A 390 -24.98 -15.78 -23.31
N ASP A 391 -25.04 -15.88 -21.99
CA ASP A 391 -25.00 -14.75 -21.06
C ASP A 391 -23.56 -14.33 -20.67
N TYR A 392 -22.53 -14.97 -21.22
CA TYR A 392 -21.14 -14.70 -20.85
C TYR A 392 -20.45 -13.78 -21.86
N ASP A 393 -19.65 -12.82 -21.40
CA ASP A 393 -18.93 -11.87 -22.29
C ASP A 393 -17.98 -12.58 -23.27
N TYR A 394 -17.47 -13.76 -22.90
CA TYR A 394 -16.71 -14.63 -23.81
C TYR A 394 -17.57 -15.15 -24.98
N TYR A 395 -18.87 -15.39 -24.78
CA TYR A 395 -19.80 -15.76 -25.86
C TYR A 395 -19.89 -14.62 -26.89
N HIS A 396 -20.14 -13.39 -26.42
CA HIS A 396 -20.22 -12.21 -27.28
C HIS A 396 -18.89 -11.92 -27.97
N TYR A 397 -17.77 -12.09 -27.26
CA TYR A 397 -16.46 -11.99 -27.91
C TYR A 397 -16.28 -13.03 -29.03
N LEU A 398 -16.60 -14.30 -28.78
CA LEU A 398 -16.42 -15.36 -29.79
C LEU A 398 -17.30 -15.11 -31.02
N ASP A 399 -18.54 -14.67 -30.81
CA ASP A 399 -19.47 -14.31 -31.88
C ASP A 399 -18.98 -13.07 -32.65
N ASP A 400 -18.60 -11.99 -31.95
CA ASP A 400 -18.12 -10.73 -32.54
C ASP A 400 -16.73 -10.82 -33.18
N ALA A 401 -15.87 -11.75 -32.72
CA ALA A 401 -14.50 -11.90 -33.18
C ALA A 401 -14.36 -12.91 -34.31
N TYR A 402 -15.14 -13.99 -34.30
CA TYR A 402 -15.01 -15.08 -35.27
C TYR A 402 -16.23 -15.23 -36.18
N GLY A 403 -17.35 -14.57 -35.88
CA GLY A 403 -18.62 -14.79 -36.59
C GLY A 403 -19.10 -16.24 -36.45
N VAL A 404 -18.60 -16.94 -35.42
CA VAL A 404 -18.92 -18.34 -35.15
C VAL A 404 -19.75 -18.37 -33.89
N ASN A 405 -20.96 -18.90 -34.01
CA ASN A 405 -21.77 -19.23 -32.86
C ASN A 405 -20.93 -20.13 -31.92
N PRO A 406 -20.75 -19.80 -30.64
CA PRO A 406 -19.96 -20.60 -29.70
C PRO A 406 -20.42 -22.06 -29.61
N TYR A 407 -21.69 -22.34 -29.87
CA TYR A 407 -22.21 -23.71 -29.97
C TYR A 407 -21.67 -24.51 -31.17
N ALA A 408 -21.11 -23.85 -32.18
CA ALA A 408 -20.43 -24.48 -33.32
C ALA A 408 -18.93 -24.72 -33.07
N LEU A 409 -18.33 -24.02 -32.09
CA LEU A 409 -16.97 -24.27 -31.62
C LEU A 409 -16.94 -25.39 -30.56
N TYR A 410 -18.05 -25.54 -29.84
CA TYR A 410 -18.11 -26.29 -28.60
C TYR A 410 -19.36 -27.16 -28.54
N ASN A 411 -19.16 -28.47 -28.67
CA ASN A 411 -20.22 -29.48 -28.76
C ASN A 411 -20.99 -29.58 -27.43
N PRO A 412 -22.21 -29.01 -27.30
CA PRO A 412 -22.96 -29.01 -26.08
C PRO A 412 -23.88 -30.24 -26.09
N ILE A 413 -23.31 -31.43 -25.97
CA ILE A 413 -24.14 -32.63 -25.82
C ILE A 413 -23.57 -33.45 -24.69
N LEU A 414 -23.95 -33.11 -23.46
CA LEU A 414 -24.42 -34.08 -22.49
C LEU A 414 -25.46 -33.41 -21.59
N GLU A 415 -26.65 -34.01 -21.53
CA GLU A 415 -27.72 -33.58 -20.65
C GLU A 415 -27.26 -33.55 -19.18
N PRO A 416 -27.82 -32.66 -18.34
CA PRO A 416 -27.37 -32.45 -16.95
C PRO A 416 -27.59 -33.63 -15.99
N ASP A 417 -28.18 -34.73 -16.43
CA ASP A 417 -28.74 -35.77 -15.53
C ASP A 417 -27.79 -36.93 -15.19
N ALA A 418 -26.52 -36.89 -15.59
CA ALA A 418 -25.53 -37.86 -15.10
C ALA A 418 -24.78 -37.28 -13.90
N GLY A 419 -25.11 -37.74 -12.68
CA GLY A 419 -24.46 -37.37 -11.41
C GLY A 419 -22.97 -37.73 -11.27
N LEU A 420 -22.25 -37.86 -12.37
CA LEU A 420 -20.80 -37.88 -12.46
C LEU A 420 -20.36 -36.47 -12.85
N ILE A 421 -19.73 -35.77 -11.91
CA ILE A 421 -19.00 -34.53 -12.17
C ILE A 421 -18.17 -34.76 -13.44
N ALA A 422 -18.42 -33.98 -14.50
CA ALA A 422 -17.79 -34.21 -15.80
C ALA A 422 -16.27 -34.24 -15.63
N GLN A 423 -15.68 -35.44 -15.68
CA GLN A 423 -14.25 -35.68 -15.52
C GLN A 423 -13.44 -35.01 -16.63
N TYR A 424 -14.11 -34.61 -17.74
CA TYR A 424 -13.51 -33.99 -18.91
C TYR A 424 -14.03 -32.57 -19.11
N ASN A 425 -13.12 -31.68 -19.50
CA ASN A 425 -13.45 -30.34 -19.97
C ASN A 425 -14.09 -30.40 -21.37
N LEU A 426 -13.62 -31.31 -22.24
CA LEU A 426 -14.07 -31.49 -23.61
C LEU A 426 -14.54 -32.93 -23.87
N ILE A 427 -15.70 -33.11 -24.51
CA ILE A 427 -16.14 -34.40 -25.03
C ILE A 427 -16.55 -34.20 -26.49
N VAL A 428 -15.87 -34.85 -27.42
CA VAL A 428 -16.10 -34.67 -28.87
C VAL A 428 -16.17 -36.01 -29.58
N SER A 429 -16.93 -36.09 -30.68
CA SER A 429 -16.94 -37.29 -31.51
C SER A 429 -15.76 -37.28 -32.48
N ARG A 430 -15.33 -38.45 -32.93
CA ARG A 430 -14.42 -38.60 -34.08
C ARG A 430 -14.85 -37.74 -35.26
N GLY A 431 -13.89 -37.08 -35.92
CA GLY A 431 -14.11 -36.18 -37.05
C GLY A 431 -14.52 -34.77 -36.66
N SER A 432 -14.74 -34.50 -35.36
CA SER A 432 -15.08 -33.16 -34.88
C SER A 432 -13.85 -32.26 -34.89
N LYS A 433 -14.06 -30.97 -35.12
CA LYS A 433 -13.02 -29.96 -35.00
C LYS A 433 -13.01 -29.38 -33.58
N ILE A 434 -11.89 -29.49 -32.90
CA ILE A 434 -11.62 -28.87 -31.60
C ILE A 434 -10.97 -27.51 -31.85
N HIS A 435 -11.43 -26.48 -31.14
CA HIS A 435 -10.85 -25.14 -31.15
C HIS A 435 -10.43 -24.73 -29.73
N ILE A 436 -9.16 -24.37 -29.54
CA ILE A 436 -8.63 -23.86 -28.28
C ILE A 436 -8.21 -22.39 -28.50
N ILE A 437 -8.87 -21.48 -27.80
CA ILE A 437 -8.73 -20.02 -27.95
C ILE A 437 -8.31 -19.47 -26.58
N PRO A 438 -7.02 -19.53 -26.21
CA PRO A 438 -6.59 -19.12 -24.89
C PRO A 438 -6.56 -17.61 -24.76
N ARG A 439 -6.85 -17.10 -23.56
CA ARG A 439 -6.80 -15.68 -23.24
C ARG A 439 -6.02 -15.47 -21.96
N GLY A 440 -4.78 -15.01 -22.09
CA GLY A 440 -3.98 -14.52 -20.98
C GLY A 440 -4.12 -13.02 -20.86
N ILE A 441 -4.15 -12.53 -19.62
CA ILE A 441 -4.02 -11.11 -19.27
C ILE A 441 -2.85 -11.01 -18.31
N ASP A 442 -1.95 -10.08 -18.58
CA ASP A 442 -0.92 -9.71 -17.63
C ASP A 442 -1.38 -8.46 -16.86
N PRO A 443 -1.49 -8.50 -15.52
CA PRO A 443 -1.85 -7.33 -14.72
C PRO A 443 -0.92 -6.13 -14.97
N ASP A 444 0.35 -6.37 -15.28
CA ASP A 444 1.40 -5.37 -15.45
C ASP A 444 1.57 -4.92 -16.91
N GLU A 445 0.65 -5.34 -17.79
CA GLU A 445 0.63 -5.04 -19.22
C GLU A 445 1.85 -5.60 -19.98
N ASP A 446 2.50 -6.62 -19.41
CA ASP A 446 3.61 -7.31 -20.05
C ASP A 446 3.16 -8.22 -21.21
N SER A 447 4.09 -8.51 -22.12
CA SER A 447 3.84 -9.42 -23.24
C SER A 447 3.78 -10.87 -22.79
N LEU A 448 2.76 -11.61 -23.23
CA LEU A 448 2.61 -13.02 -22.86
C LEU A 448 3.04 -13.98 -23.96
N THR A 449 3.73 -15.03 -23.54
CA THR A 449 4.09 -16.18 -24.36
C THR A 449 3.13 -17.32 -24.05
N TYR A 450 2.49 -17.88 -25.07
CA TYR A 450 1.57 -19.01 -24.96
C TYR A 450 2.29 -20.30 -25.38
N THR A 451 2.13 -21.36 -24.61
CA THR A 451 2.76 -22.66 -24.86
C THR A 451 1.75 -23.78 -24.65
N TYR A 452 1.87 -24.84 -25.45
CA TYR A 452 1.02 -26.02 -25.34
C TYR A 452 1.87 -27.26 -25.06
N SER A 453 1.44 -28.08 -24.10
CA SER A 453 2.08 -29.37 -23.79
C SER A 453 1.06 -30.50 -23.58
N GLY A 454 1.50 -31.76 -23.64
CA GLY A 454 0.64 -32.93 -23.56
C GLY A 454 0.20 -33.46 -24.93
N TRP A 455 -1.08 -33.81 -25.07
CA TRP A 455 -1.61 -34.49 -26.24
C TRP A 455 -1.28 -33.78 -27.56
N LYS A 456 -0.56 -34.48 -28.45
CA LYS A 456 -0.13 -34.04 -29.79
C LYS A 456 0.80 -32.81 -29.82
N THR A 457 1.50 -32.53 -28.73
CA THR A 457 2.45 -31.40 -28.67
C THR A 457 3.91 -31.79 -28.88
N GLY A 458 4.23 -33.09 -28.94
CA GLY A 458 5.61 -33.58 -28.92
C GLY A 458 6.39 -33.23 -27.63
N ARG A 459 5.76 -32.54 -26.67
CA ARG A 459 6.31 -32.12 -25.38
C ARG A 459 5.59 -32.89 -24.26
N PRO A 460 6.22 -33.89 -23.63
CA PRO A 460 5.64 -34.55 -22.46
C PRO A 460 5.55 -33.56 -21.29
N PHE A 461 4.48 -33.65 -20.48
CA PHE A 461 4.32 -32.84 -19.27
C PHE A 461 4.19 -33.77 -18.07
N TYR A 462 5.13 -33.69 -17.13
CA TYR A 462 5.38 -34.77 -16.17
C TYR A 462 4.49 -34.75 -14.90
N ASP A 463 3.89 -33.61 -14.52
CA ASP A 463 3.33 -33.47 -13.17
C ASP A 463 1.84 -33.12 -13.07
N ALA A 464 1.13 -32.94 -14.18
CA ALA A 464 -0.19 -32.30 -14.13
C ALA A 464 -1.37 -33.08 -14.73
N CYS A 465 -1.21 -34.22 -15.41
CA CYS A 465 -2.38 -35.00 -15.86
C CYS A 465 -2.51 -36.28 -15.02
N PRO A 466 -3.30 -36.27 -13.93
CA PRO A 466 -3.48 -37.46 -13.13
C PRO A 466 -4.30 -38.49 -13.91
N GLN A 467 -3.85 -39.75 -13.90
CA GLN A 467 -4.65 -40.96 -14.18
C GLN A 467 -4.97 -41.29 -15.65
N VAL A 468 -4.49 -40.54 -16.64
CA VAL A 468 -4.45 -41.09 -18.00
C VAL A 468 -3.17 -41.91 -18.07
N GLU A 469 -3.26 -43.23 -18.24
CA GLU A 469 -2.10 -44.07 -18.52
C GLU A 469 -1.41 -43.47 -19.75
N PHE A 470 -0.32 -42.75 -19.52
CA PHE A 470 0.45 -42.18 -20.60
C PHE A 470 1.01 -43.34 -21.39
N ASP A 471 0.55 -43.50 -22.62
CA ASP A 471 1.24 -44.32 -23.60
C ASP A 471 2.60 -43.65 -23.83
N THR A 472 3.63 -44.14 -23.15
CA THR A 472 4.99 -43.59 -23.21
C THR A 472 5.64 -43.75 -24.59
N ASP A 473 4.98 -44.49 -25.49
CA ASP A 473 5.43 -44.78 -26.84
C ASP A 473 4.84 -43.78 -27.85
N TRP A 474 5.07 -42.48 -27.65
CA TRP A 474 4.73 -41.49 -28.68
C TRP A 474 5.93 -41.19 -29.59
N PRO A 475 5.80 -41.33 -30.92
CA PRO A 475 6.90 -41.12 -31.85
C PRO A 475 7.33 -39.66 -31.83
N SER A 476 8.62 -39.45 -31.61
CA SER A 476 9.31 -38.16 -31.46
C SER A 476 9.35 -37.26 -32.71
N ALA A 477 8.39 -37.36 -33.65
CA ALA A 477 8.62 -36.85 -35.01
C ALA A 477 7.48 -36.14 -35.74
N SER A 478 6.30 -35.92 -35.14
CA SER A 478 5.31 -35.02 -35.74
C SER A 478 5.16 -33.79 -34.84
N GLY A 479 5.60 -32.63 -35.34
CA GLY A 479 5.67 -31.37 -34.60
C GLY A 479 4.36 -31.00 -33.89
N ASN A 480 4.47 -30.10 -32.91
CA ASN A 480 3.34 -29.69 -32.09
C ASN A 480 2.20 -29.13 -32.95
N ILE A 481 1.11 -29.89 -33.08
CA ILE A 481 -0.03 -29.50 -33.93
C ILE A 481 -0.85 -28.35 -33.33
N TRP A 482 -0.77 -28.16 -32.01
CA TRP A 482 -1.43 -27.06 -31.30
C TRP A 482 -0.66 -25.75 -31.44
N GLU A 483 0.61 -25.83 -31.83
CA GLU A 483 1.52 -24.72 -32.02
C GLU A 483 1.71 -24.39 -33.52
N GLN A 484 0.75 -24.73 -34.39
CA GLN A 484 0.81 -24.37 -35.82
C GLN A 484 0.27 -22.96 -36.13
N SER A 485 -0.04 -22.20 -35.10
CA SER A 485 -0.61 -20.87 -35.22
C SER A 485 0.47 -19.81 -35.53
N LEU A 486 0.08 -18.69 -36.16
CA LEU A 486 1.00 -17.62 -36.55
C LEU A 486 1.74 -16.99 -35.35
N ALA A 487 1.14 -16.98 -34.15
CA ALA A 487 1.74 -16.45 -32.92
C ALA A 487 2.85 -17.35 -32.40
N TYR A 488 2.71 -18.66 -32.57
CA TYR A 488 3.74 -19.60 -32.18
C TYR A 488 4.98 -19.52 -33.09
N THR A 489 4.75 -19.42 -34.41
CA THR A 489 5.85 -19.39 -35.39
C THR A 489 6.58 -18.05 -35.46
N GLN A 490 5.96 -16.95 -35.03
CA GLN A 490 6.58 -15.62 -35.05
C GLN A 490 7.12 -15.16 -33.69
N GLY A 491 6.75 -15.81 -32.58
CA GLY A 491 7.29 -15.55 -31.24
C GLY A 491 6.89 -14.18 -30.69
N ILE A 492 6.26 -14.18 -29.50
CA ILE A 492 5.94 -12.99 -28.69
C ILE A 492 5.01 -12.02 -29.41
N LEU A 493 3.73 -12.07 -29.07
CA LEU A 493 2.79 -11.01 -29.42
C LEU A 493 2.44 -10.24 -28.15
N GLN A 494 2.88 -8.98 -28.09
CA GLN A 494 2.42 -8.02 -27.11
C GLN A 494 0.90 -7.91 -27.23
N THR A 495 0.17 -8.26 -26.18
CA THR A 495 -1.27 -8.07 -26.11
C THR A 495 -1.56 -7.28 -24.86
N ASP A 496 -2.24 -6.16 -24.97
CA ASP A 496 -2.83 -5.40 -23.85
C ASP A 496 -4.02 -6.14 -23.20
N GLY A 497 -4.16 -7.46 -23.42
CA GLY A 497 -5.31 -8.27 -23.03
C GLY A 497 -6.61 -8.01 -23.82
N LEU A 498 -6.68 -6.94 -24.62
CA LEU A 498 -7.91 -6.47 -25.28
C LEU A 498 -7.84 -6.48 -26.81
N THR A 499 -6.64 -6.39 -27.37
CA THR A 499 -6.40 -6.38 -28.81
C THR A 499 -6.52 -7.79 -29.40
N ARG A 500 -7.36 -7.87 -30.45
CA ARG A 500 -7.69 -9.11 -31.17
C ARG A 500 -6.44 -9.65 -31.86
N ILE A 501 -5.97 -10.80 -31.40
CA ILE A 501 -4.90 -11.55 -32.06
C ILE A 501 -5.40 -12.97 -32.30
N THR A 502 -5.82 -13.26 -33.54
CA THR A 502 -6.30 -14.58 -33.99
C THR A 502 -5.18 -15.60 -34.20
N SER A 503 -3.92 -15.17 -34.05
CA SER A 503 -2.76 -15.99 -34.35
C SER A 503 -2.34 -16.90 -33.21
N LYS A 504 -2.96 -16.85 -32.02
CA LYS A 504 -2.73 -17.78 -30.89
C LYS A 504 -3.67 -18.99 -30.88
N ASP A 505 -4.72 -18.95 -31.69
CA ASP A 505 -5.76 -19.97 -31.69
C ASP A 505 -5.25 -21.26 -32.32
N ALA A 506 -5.61 -22.39 -31.72
CA ALA A 506 -5.21 -23.70 -32.19
C ALA A 506 -6.44 -24.52 -32.53
N ASN A 507 -6.39 -25.28 -33.63
CA ASN A 507 -7.49 -26.16 -34.00
C ASN A 507 -6.99 -27.52 -34.49
N LEU A 508 -7.77 -28.55 -34.20
CA LEU A 508 -7.48 -29.94 -34.55
C LEU A 508 -8.77 -30.63 -34.99
N THR A 509 -8.74 -31.33 -36.12
CA THR A 509 -9.82 -32.26 -36.49
C THR A 509 -9.47 -33.65 -35.98
N THR A 510 -10.32 -34.23 -35.14
CA THR A 510 -10.05 -35.54 -34.51
C THR A 510 -10.12 -36.66 -35.54
N VAL A 511 -9.17 -37.59 -35.47
CA VAL A 511 -9.10 -38.80 -36.31
C VAL A 511 -9.42 -40.07 -35.50
N LEU A 512 -9.37 -41.25 -36.13
CA LEU A 512 -9.70 -42.50 -35.45
C LEU A 512 -8.68 -42.83 -34.34
N GLU A 513 -7.42 -42.53 -34.61
CA GLU A 513 -6.29 -42.71 -33.70
C GLU A 513 -6.37 -41.79 -32.47
N ASP A 514 -7.26 -40.79 -32.52
CA ASP A 514 -7.50 -39.86 -31.43
C ASP A 514 -8.57 -40.35 -30.46
N VAL A 515 -9.27 -41.47 -30.71
CA VAL A 515 -10.31 -41.97 -29.80
C VAL A 515 -9.68 -42.33 -28.45
N GLY A 516 -10.24 -41.78 -27.37
CA GLY A 516 -9.75 -41.98 -26.01
C GLY A 516 -9.62 -40.68 -25.22
N GLN A 517 -8.97 -40.81 -24.07
CA GLN A 517 -8.81 -39.75 -23.08
C GLN A 517 -7.47 -39.06 -23.27
N HIS A 518 -7.50 -37.73 -23.31
CA HIS A 518 -6.34 -36.89 -23.57
C HIS A 518 -6.27 -35.75 -22.57
N CYS A 519 -5.07 -35.22 -22.41
CA CYS A 519 -4.81 -34.06 -21.58
C CYS A 519 -3.95 -33.07 -22.37
N LEU A 520 -4.46 -31.85 -22.52
CA LEU A 520 -3.76 -30.71 -23.10
C LEU A 520 -3.53 -29.70 -21.98
N VAL A 521 -2.31 -29.17 -21.90
CA VAL A 521 -1.99 -28.06 -20.98
C VAL A 521 -1.71 -26.83 -21.81
N VAL A 522 -2.41 -25.75 -21.49
CA VAL A 522 -2.14 -24.42 -22.03
C VAL A 522 -1.46 -23.61 -20.93
N ASN A 523 -0.30 -23.04 -21.21
CA ASN A 523 0.46 -22.24 -20.28
C ASN A 523 0.77 -20.87 -20.88
N ILE A 524 0.56 -19.82 -20.11
CA ILE A 524 0.96 -18.45 -20.45
C ILE A 524 2.13 -18.05 -19.56
N THR A 525 3.11 -17.34 -20.10
CA THR A 525 4.31 -16.94 -19.37
C THR A 525 4.70 -15.52 -19.75
N ASP A 526 4.98 -14.69 -18.76
CA ASP A 526 5.47 -13.32 -18.95
C ASP A 526 6.98 -13.30 -19.24
N PRO A 527 7.59 -12.13 -19.52
CA PRO A 527 9.02 -12.04 -19.77
C PRO A 527 9.91 -12.27 -18.53
N GLU A 528 9.37 -12.19 -17.31
CA GLU A 528 10.07 -12.57 -16.07
C GLU A 528 10.11 -14.10 -15.87
N GLY A 529 9.29 -14.85 -16.60
CA GLY A 529 9.13 -16.28 -16.45
C GLY A 529 8.06 -16.68 -15.44
N LEU A 530 7.23 -15.74 -14.97
CA LEU A 530 6.04 -16.05 -14.20
C LEU A 530 4.98 -16.59 -15.15
N SER A 531 4.24 -17.60 -14.68
CA SER A 531 3.29 -18.30 -15.52
C SER A 531 2.01 -18.67 -14.80
N ASP A 532 0.95 -18.85 -15.61
CA ASP A 532 -0.31 -19.47 -15.24
C ASP A 532 -0.68 -20.49 -16.32
N TYR A 533 -1.40 -21.54 -15.95
CA TYR A 533 -1.72 -22.62 -16.87
C TYR A 533 -3.08 -23.22 -16.57
N GLN A 534 -3.66 -23.85 -17.59
CA GLN A 534 -4.88 -24.61 -17.46
C GLN A 534 -4.70 -26.00 -18.07
N ARG A 535 -5.23 -26.99 -17.35
CA ARG A 535 -5.39 -28.35 -17.85
C ARG A 535 -6.74 -28.50 -18.52
N ILE A 536 -6.72 -29.10 -19.69
CA ILE A 536 -7.88 -29.38 -20.52
C ILE A 536 -7.91 -30.88 -20.75
N LEU A 537 -8.83 -31.55 -20.05
CA LEU A 537 -9.11 -32.97 -20.18
C LEU A 537 -10.11 -33.17 -21.33
N ILE A 538 -9.77 -34.04 -22.28
CA ILE A 538 -10.49 -34.22 -23.54
C ILE A 538 -10.83 -35.69 -23.69
N ASP A 539 -12.09 -36.02 -23.97
CA ASP A 539 -12.53 -37.38 -24.31
C ASP A 539 -13.03 -37.39 -25.76
N VAL A 540 -12.36 -38.13 -26.63
CA VAL A 540 -12.74 -38.29 -28.04
C VAL A 540 -13.45 -39.64 -28.19
N LYS A 541 -14.73 -39.59 -28.58
CA LYS A 541 -15.61 -40.76 -28.71
C LYS A 541 -15.75 -41.28 -30.13
#